data_AF-A0A239DU21-F1
#
_entry.id   AF-A0A239DU21-F1
#
_cell.length_a   1.000
_cell.length_b   1.000
_cell.length_c   1.000
_cell.angle_alpha   90.00
_cell.angle_beta   90.00
_cell.angle_gamma   90.00
#
_symmetry.space_group_name_H-M   'P 1'
#
loop_
_entity.id
_entity.type
_entity.pdbx_description
1 polymer ?
#
loop_
_entity_poly.entity_id
_entity_poly.type
_entity_poly.pdbx_seq_one_letter_code
_entity_poly.pdbx_strand_id
1 'polypeptide(L)'
;MKQLLLITLFLFLPFSYSNAQESVVVTESTLKVAGLGEEAFYYGFAKGDEIVFDFSEANGKELKELEIIELPSSSKFSDYKVKKVQDKRIKVTKTGIYKFRLSNSSLGGRVCRLKIQRIPASENTRIFDSSVYWRTVQDTTYTTKQERYLVRADTAIVKVTDQVAPVSSTTAVNGNPNKTVVEFTLPAGTVSWSYYIGVGATGEKAYDGARDKFVNTAAASVAKLPGYGPMAALALYGINYFSKAQGEDNVKYWFITDWDNVLLFKAGKQFYQYKSGDVINEASQMKAPNRGKVYLGLLNDNVMDQIQVNVHATAITVTPVWGTRQVRQMHVQARQEPYLNALK
;
A
#
# COMPACT_ATOMS: atom_id res chain seq x y z
N MET A 1 112.23 40.21 18.69
CA MET A 1 111.86 41.16 17.62
C MET A 1 111.56 40.40 16.35
N LYS A 2 110.44 40.73 15.67
CA LYS A 2 110.03 40.37 14.30
C LYS A 2 109.66 38.87 14.07
N GLN A 3 108.62 38.49 13.33
CA GLN A 3 107.61 39.20 12.53
C GLN A 3 106.46 38.21 12.18
N LEU A 4 105.23 38.74 12.21
CA LEU A 4 104.08 38.50 11.31
C LEU A 4 103.91 37.14 10.57
N LEU A 5 102.76 36.48 10.78
CA LEU A 5 101.95 35.99 9.67
C LEU A 5 100.46 35.89 10.09
N LEU A 6 99.62 36.69 9.43
CA LEU A 6 98.17 36.74 9.57
C LEU A 6 97.58 35.87 8.45
N ILE A 7 96.80 34.82 8.77
CA ILE A 7 96.00 34.07 7.78
C ILE A 7 94.53 34.19 8.18
N THR A 8 93.79 35.00 7.43
CA THR A 8 92.35 35.20 7.56
C THR A 8 91.65 34.21 6.62
N LEU A 9 90.94 33.23 7.19
CA LEU A 9 90.16 32.23 6.44
C LEU A 9 88.73 32.77 6.21
N PHE A 10 88.41 33.10 4.95
CA PHE A 10 87.06 33.49 4.52
C PHE A 10 86.21 32.22 4.34
N LEU A 11 85.28 31.96 5.27
CA LEU A 11 84.30 30.88 5.17
C LEU A 11 83.13 31.33 4.27
N PHE A 12 83.05 30.75 3.07
CA PHE A 12 81.84 30.77 2.24
C PHE A 12 80.78 29.86 2.88
N LEU A 13 79.76 30.45 3.51
CA LEU A 13 78.52 29.75 3.87
C LEU A 13 77.62 29.70 2.63
N PRO A 14 77.22 28.51 2.14
CA PRO A 14 76.20 28.42 1.11
C PRO A 14 74.86 28.88 1.69
N PHE A 15 74.31 29.94 1.11
CA PHE A 15 72.94 30.37 1.30
C PHE A 15 72.03 29.27 0.73
N SER A 16 71.56 28.36 1.58
CA SER A 16 70.47 27.44 1.22
C SER A 16 69.21 28.28 1.04
N TYR A 17 68.84 28.53 -0.22
CA TYR A 17 67.52 29.04 -0.56
C TYR A 17 66.46 28.03 -0.10
N SER A 18 65.88 28.24 1.07
CA SER A 18 64.61 27.61 1.44
C SER A 18 63.54 28.15 0.50
N ASN A 19 63.25 27.39 -0.56
CA ASN A 19 62.06 27.62 -1.37
C ASN A 19 60.84 27.35 -0.48
N ALA A 20 60.26 28.41 0.07
CA ALA A 20 58.93 28.34 0.65
C ALA A 20 57.98 27.88 -0.47
N GLN A 21 57.39 26.71 -0.31
CA GLN A 21 56.49 26.14 -1.31
C GLN A 21 55.27 27.04 -1.44
N GLU A 22 54.98 27.49 -2.67
CA GLU A 22 53.91 28.45 -2.93
C GLU A 22 52.54 27.87 -2.54
N SER A 23 51.73 28.67 -1.85
CA SER A 23 50.36 28.29 -1.49
C SER A 23 49.43 28.39 -2.69
N VAL A 24 48.53 27.42 -2.86
CA VAL A 24 47.45 27.43 -3.84
C VAL A 24 46.15 27.84 -3.15
N VAL A 25 45.45 28.84 -3.68
CA VAL A 25 44.11 29.22 -3.19
C VAL A 25 43.09 28.20 -3.68
N VAL A 26 42.40 27.54 -2.73
CA VAL A 26 41.32 26.58 -3.04
C VAL A 26 40.00 27.32 -3.18
N THR A 27 39.71 28.25 -2.27
CA THR A 27 38.57 29.15 -2.38
C THR A 27 38.79 30.41 -1.56
N GLU A 28 38.17 31.50 -2.00
CA GLU A 28 38.03 32.74 -1.25
C GLU A 28 36.60 33.23 -1.47
N SER A 29 35.83 33.35 -0.40
CA SER A 29 34.41 33.67 -0.51
C SER A 29 33.89 34.46 0.68
N THR A 30 32.82 35.21 0.41
CA THR A 30 32.00 35.87 1.43
C THR A 30 30.60 35.28 1.35
N LEU A 31 30.07 34.84 2.49
CA LEU A 31 28.75 34.21 2.57
C LEU A 31 28.00 34.62 3.82
N LYS A 32 26.69 34.43 3.82
CA LYS A 32 25.84 34.70 4.98
C LYS A 32 25.33 33.39 5.57
N VAL A 33 25.75 33.06 6.79
CA VAL A 33 25.14 31.99 7.58
C VAL A 33 23.84 32.54 8.16
N ALA A 34 22.70 31.90 7.83
CA ALA A 34 21.39 32.33 8.30
C ALA A 34 21.27 32.30 9.84
N GLY A 35 20.26 32.97 10.38
CA GLY A 35 19.91 32.85 11.80
C GLY A 35 19.45 31.43 12.10
N LEU A 36 19.89 30.85 13.22
CA LEU A 36 19.63 29.45 13.58
C LEU A 36 20.02 28.44 12.48
N GLY A 37 20.98 28.79 11.63
CA GLY A 37 21.35 28.03 10.43
C GLY A 37 22.76 27.43 10.48
N GLU A 38 23.06 26.64 9.46
CA GLU A 38 24.36 26.04 9.21
C GLU A 38 24.70 26.17 7.72
N GLU A 39 25.98 26.42 7.43
CA GLU A 39 26.54 26.33 6.09
C GLU A 39 27.70 25.32 6.08
N ALA A 40 27.83 24.57 5.00
CA ALA A 40 28.87 23.55 4.86
C ALA A 40 29.48 23.53 3.46
N PHE A 41 30.81 23.41 3.41
CA PHE A 41 31.59 23.34 2.18
C PHE A 41 32.49 22.12 2.20
N TYR A 42 32.75 21.55 1.02
CA TYR A 42 33.52 20.32 0.89
C TYR A 42 34.64 20.53 -0.10
N TYR A 43 35.87 20.25 0.33
CA TYR A 43 37.05 20.34 -0.54
C TYR A 43 37.96 19.12 -0.34
N GLY A 44 38.58 18.68 -1.42
CA GLY A 44 39.59 17.63 -1.42
C GLY A 44 40.98 18.16 -1.13
N PHE A 45 41.78 17.37 -0.42
CA PHE A 45 43.21 17.64 -0.23
C PHE A 45 44.04 16.37 -0.39
N ALA A 46 45.23 16.51 -0.98
CA ALA A 46 46.16 15.40 -1.17
C ALA A 46 46.93 15.08 0.12
N LYS A 47 47.28 13.81 0.31
CA LYS A 47 48.17 13.38 1.39
C LYS A 47 49.47 14.19 1.40
N GLY A 48 49.81 14.71 2.57
CA GLY A 48 51.02 15.48 2.82
C GLY A 48 50.82 16.99 2.68
N ASP A 49 49.75 17.44 2.02
CA ASP A 49 49.45 18.88 1.91
C ASP A 49 49.14 19.46 3.30
N GLU A 50 49.27 20.78 3.42
CA GLU A 50 48.83 21.53 4.59
C GLU A 50 47.70 22.47 4.20
N ILE A 51 46.56 22.34 4.88
CA ILE A 51 45.43 23.27 4.74
C ILE A 51 45.76 24.52 5.55
N VAL A 52 45.67 25.69 4.93
CA VAL A 52 45.73 27.00 5.60
C VAL A 52 44.34 27.62 5.55
N PHE A 53 43.77 27.87 6.73
CA PHE A 53 42.42 28.35 6.88
C PHE A 53 42.36 29.70 7.59
N ASP A 54 41.71 30.65 6.93
CA ASP A 54 41.38 31.95 7.48
C ASP A 54 39.86 32.15 7.49
N PHE A 55 39.38 32.75 8.58
CA PHE A 55 37.98 33.07 8.78
C PHE A 55 37.84 34.42 9.47
N SER A 56 36.84 35.21 9.09
CA SER A 56 36.43 36.39 9.85
C SER A 56 34.94 36.69 9.68
N GLU A 57 34.29 37.15 10.74
CA GLU A 57 32.95 37.73 10.67
C GLU A 57 33.02 39.23 10.39
N ALA A 58 32.24 39.71 9.43
CA ALA A 58 32.37 41.05 8.88
C ALA A 58 31.98 42.19 9.85
N ASN A 59 31.16 41.90 10.86
CA ASN A 59 30.62 42.87 11.82
C ASN A 59 31.16 42.66 13.26
N GLY A 60 32.19 41.80 13.43
CA GLY A 60 32.76 41.48 14.74
C GLY A 60 31.85 40.66 15.66
N LYS A 61 30.78 40.07 15.14
CA LYS A 61 29.88 39.18 15.89
C LYS A 61 30.45 37.76 15.96
N GLU A 62 29.98 36.99 16.93
CA GLU A 62 30.40 35.60 17.13
C GLU A 62 29.56 34.65 16.28
N LEU A 63 30.24 33.75 15.57
CA LEU A 63 29.67 32.51 15.04
C LEU A 63 29.66 31.46 16.16
N LYS A 64 28.61 30.64 16.28
CA LYS A 64 28.50 29.69 17.40
C LYS A 64 29.62 28.67 17.36
N GLU A 65 29.82 28.04 16.21
CA GLU A 65 30.78 26.95 16.03
C GLU A 65 31.33 26.98 14.62
N LEU A 66 32.65 26.76 14.52
CA LEU A 66 33.35 26.51 13.28
C LEU A 66 34.08 25.19 13.41
N GLU A 67 33.80 24.25 12.51
CA GLU A 67 34.39 22.92 12.55
C GLU A 67 34.94 22.51 11.18
N ILE A 68 36.12 21.89 11.17
CA ILE A 68 36.74 21.27 9.99
C ILE A 68 36.84 19.78 10.25
N ILE A 69 36.11 18.99 9.46
CA ILE A 69 35.95 17.54 9.62
C ILE A 69 36.55 16.84 8.42
N GLU A 70 37.52 15.94 8.65
CA GLU A 70 37.92 14.96 7.65
C GLU A 70 36.85 13.85 7.56
N LEU A 71 36.26 13.69 6.38
CA LEU A 71 35.20 12.71 6.18
C LEU A 71 35.70 11.26 6.37
N PRO A 72 34.86 10.37 6.93
CA PRO A 72 33.43 10.60 7.23
C PRO A 72 33.12 11.32 8.56
N SER A 73 34.04 11.38 9.54
CA SER A 73 33.67 11.83 10.89
C SER A 73 34.81 12.37 11.79
N SER A 74 36.03 12.54 11.28
CA SER A 74 37.17 12.94 12.12
C SER A 74 37.30 14.47 12.20
N SER A 75 36.90 15.07 13.33
CA SER A 75 37.11 16.50 13.59
C SER A 75 38.61 16.82 13.69
N LYS A 76 39.09 17.77 12.89
CA LYS A 76 40.51 18.22 12.84
C LYS A 76 40.72 19.59 13.47
N PHE A 77 39.67 20.39 13.48
CA PHE A 77 39.64 21.68 14.15
C PHE A 77 38.19 21.97 14.53
N SER A 78 37.99 22.44 15.75
CA SER A 78 36.71 23.00 16.18
C SER A 78 36.99 24.16 17.11
N ASP A 79 36.19 25.21 16.99
CA ASP A 79 36.22 26.35 17.87
C ASP A 79 34.81 26.94 18.04
N TYR A 80 34.58 27.56 19.20
CA TYR A 80 33.28 28.08 19.61
C TYR A 80 33.33 29.59 19.78
N LYS A 81 32.20 30.26 19.54
CA LYS A 81 32.09 31.73 19.65
C LYS A 81 33.16 32.46 18.81
N VAL A 82 33.35 31.98 17.58
CA VAL A 82 34.45 32.40 16.70
C VAL A 82 34.13 33.73 16.03
N LYS A 83 35.03 34.72 16.17
CA LYS A 83 34.99 35.99 15.41
C LYS A 83 35.98 36.00 14.25
N LYS A 84 37.15 35.38 14.47
CA LYS A 84 38.27 35.37 13.53
C LYS A 84 39.14 34.14 13.79
N VAL A 85 39.63 33.51 12.72
CA VAL A 85 40.70 32.52 12.72
C VAL A 85 41.71 32.99 11.69
N GLN A 86 43.00 32.97 12.02
CA GLN A 86 44.05 33.44 11.11
C GLN A 86 45.17 32.40 11.03
N ASP A 87 45.61 32.09 9.82
CA ASP A 87 46.69 31.14 9.51
C ASP A 87 46.54 29.79 10.22
N LYS A 88 45.32 29.24 10.31
CA LYS A 88 45.13 27.93 10.93
C LYS A 88 45.62 26.85 9.98
N ARG A 89 46.69 26.18 10.40
CA ARG A 89 47.35 25.11 9.65
C ARG A 89 46.88 23.72 10.08
N ILE A 90 46.50 22.88 9.13
CA ILE A 90 46.05 21.49 9.36
C ILE A 90 46.79 20.58 8.39
N LYS A 91 47.57 19.64 8.92
CA LYS A 91 48.30 18.64 8.12
C LYS A 91 47.35 17.56 7.59
N VAL A 92 47.44 17.26 6.30
CA VAL A 92 46.64 16.23 5.62
C VAL A 92 47.39 14.90 5.68
N THR A 93 47.00 13.98 6.54
CA THR A 93 47.73 12.71 6.75
C THR A 93 47.36 11.64 5.72
N LYS A 94 46.18 11.75 5.09
CA LYS A 94 45.71 10.91 3.99
C LYS A 94 44.91 11.76 3.00
N THR A 95 44.95 11.41 1.72
CA THR A 95 44.11 12.07 0.71
C THR A 95 42.65 11.86 1.08
N GLY A 96 41.86 12.94 1.13
CA GLY A 96 40.49 12.88 1.61
C GLY A 96 39.71 14.17 1.40
N ILE A 97 38.43 14.10 1.75
CA ILE A 97 37.49 15.22 1.67
C ILE A 97 37.32 15.82 3.05
N TYR A 98 37.38 17.14 3.12
CA TYR A 98 37.20 17.90 4.34
C TYR A 98 35.93 18.74 4.26
N LYS A 99 35.07 18.63 5.27
CA LYS A 99 33.87 19.46 5.49
C LYS A 99 34.24 20.65 6.36
N PHE A 100 34.03 21.85 5.86
CA PHE A 100 34.12 23.10 6.61
C PHE A 100 32.70 23.51 6.99
N ARG A 101 32.38 23.44 8.28
CA ARG A 101 31.04 23.61 8.83
C ARG A 101 30.99 24.88 9.69
N LEU A 102 30.06 25.76 9.37
CA LEU A 102 29.83 27.02 10.07
C LEU A 102 28.41 26.99 10.65
N SER A 103 28.28 27.08 11.97
CA SER A 103 26.97 27.05 12.64
C SER A 103 26.68 28.35 13.38
N ASN A 104 25.45 28.85 13.24
CA ASN A 104 24.96 30.04 13.92
C ASN A 104 23.70 29.70 14.74
N SER A 105 23.75 29.89 16.06
CA SER A 105 22.57 29.74 16.93
C SER A 105 21.89 31.05 17.29
N SER A 106 22.33 32.17 16.75
CA SER A 106 21.65 33.45 16.98
C SER A 106 20.54 33.69 15.96
N LEU A 107 19.56 34.51 16.33
CA LEU A 107 18.43 34.87 15.45
C LEU A 107 18.88 35.70 14.23
N GLY A 108 19.91 36.54 14.40
CA GLY A 108 20.48 37.31 13.30
C GLY A 108 21.49 36.51 12.49
N GLY A 109 21.56 36.73 11.18
CA GLY A 109 22.60 36.11 10.33
C GLY A 109 24.02 36.58 10.66
N ARG A 110 25.02 35.86 10.12
CA ARG A 110 26.45 36.20 10.20
C ARG A 110 27.03 36.28 8.80
N VAL A 111 27.72 37.37 8.49
CA VAL A 111 28.41 37.52 7.20
C VAL A 111 29.85 37.11 7.43
N CYS A 112 30.22 35.96 6.88
CA CYS A 112 31.49 35.30 7.07
C CYS A 112 32.33 35.43 5.82
N ARG A 113 33.59 35.87 5.98
CA ARG A 113 34.63 35.79 4.97
C ARG A 113 35.51 34.60 5.29
N LEU A 114 35.75 33.76 4.29
CA LEU A 114 36.63 32.61 4.43
C LEU A 114 37.62 32.55 3.29
N LYS A 115 38.83 32.10 3.61
CA LYS A 115 39.86 31.77 2.65
C LYS A 115 40.42 30.41 3.01
N ILE A 116 40.40 29.50 2.05
CA ILE A 116 40.98 28.17 2.18
C ILE A 116 42.11 28.10 1.17
N GLN A 117 43.31 27.82 1.65
CA GLN A 117 44.48 27.59 0.83
C GLN A 117 45.05 26.21 1.16
N ARG A 118 45.86 25.69 0.25
CA ARG A 118 46.71 24.53 0.53
C ARG A 118 48.16 24.83 0.19
N ILE A 119 49.06 24.33 1.00
CA ILE A 119 50.49 24.26 0.69
C ILE A 119 50.74 22.82 0.22
N PRO A 120 51.02 22.61 -1.08
CA PRO A 120 51.25 21.28 -1.61
C PRO A 120 52.43 20.60 -0.90
N ALA A 121 52.38 19.29 -0.70
CA ALA A 121 53.51 18.52 -0.18
C ALA A 121 54.67 18.38 -1.19
N SER A 122 54.37 18.48 -2.49
CA SER A 122 55.29 18.26 -3.60
C SER A 122 54.76 18.93 -4.87
N GLU A 123 55.60 19.04 -5.90
CA GLU A 123 55.17 19.58 -7.20
C GLU A 123 54.07 18.72 -7.83
N ASN A 124 54.08 17.40 -7.61
CA ASN A 124 53.06 16.48 -8.11
C ASN A 124 51.67 16.76 -7.49
N THR A 125 51.61 17.20 -6.23
CA THR A 125 50.33 17.56 -5.61
C THR A 125 49.92 18.99 -5.92
N ARG A 126 50.77 19.81 -6.55
CA ARG A 126 50.42 21.19 -6.94
C ARG A 126 49.22 21.25 -7.90
N ILE A 127 49.07 20.26 -8.77
CA ILE A 127 47.96 20.16 -9.73
C ILE A 127 46.73 19.40 -9.20
N PHE A 128 46.68 19.08 -7.92
CA PHE A 128 45.55 18.36 -7.32
C PHE A 128 44.24 19.16 -7.43
N ASP A 129 43.19 18.52 -7.97
CA ASP A 129 41.83 19.06 -8.04
C ASP A 129 41.14 18.95 -6.67
N SER A 130 40.92 20.09 -6.03
CA SER A 130 40.24 20.19 -4.74
C SER A 130 38.70 20.12 -4.83
N SER A 131 38.14 19.96 -6.03
CA SER A 131 36.68 19.87 -6.24
C SER A 131 36.10 18.57 -5.69
N VAL A 132 34.92 18.66 -5.07
CA VAL A 132 34.18 17.52 -4.55
C VAL A 132 32.94 17.29 -5.40
N TYR A 133 32.77 16.06 -5.85
CA TYR A 133 31.66 15.62 -6.68
C TYR A 133 30.70 14.77 -5.85
N TRP A 134 29.45 14.67 -6.28
CA TRP A 134 28.42 13.92 -5.58
C TRP A 134 27.87 12.83 -6.47
N ARG A 135 27.72 11.62 -5.91
CA ARG A 135 27.07 10.50 -6.59
C ARG A 135 25.95 9.94 -5.72
N THR A 136 24.88 9.53 -6.38
CA THR A 136 23.81 8.77 -5.73
C THR A 136 24.23 7.32 -5.60
N VAL A 137 24.27 6.81 -4.37
CA VAL A 137 24.44 5.38 -4.07
C VAL A 137 23.12 4.82 -3.59
N GLN A 138 22.75 3.63 -4.09
CA GLN A 138 21.52 2.94 -3.73
C GLN A 138 21.85 1.74 -2.85
N ASP A 139 21.33 1.76 -1.62
CA ASP A 139 21.43 0.65 -0.67
C ASP A 139 20.12 -0.14 -0.71
N THR A 140 20.21 -1.43 -1.04
CA THR A 140 19.05 -2.34 -1.09
C THR A 140 19.04 -3.21 0.15
N THR A 141 17.97 -3.12 0.94
CA THR A 141 17.73 -3.99 2.09
C THR A 141 16.47 -4.82 1.89
N TYR A 142 16.40 -5.98 2.53
CA TYR A 142 15.24 -6.85 2.47
C TYR A 142 14.66 -7.01 3.86
N THR A 143 13.35 -6.86 3.99
CA THR A 143 12.62 -7.24 5.20
C THR A 143 11.66 -8.37 4.87
N THR A 144 11.47 -9.29 5.80
CA THR A 144 10.50 -10.37 5.66
C THR A 144 9.18 -9.91 6.24
N LYS A 145 8.11 -9.98 5.45
CA LYS A 145 6.75 -9.67 5.88
C LYS A 145 5.87 -10.90 5.71
N GLN A 146 5.01 -11.14 6.70
CA GLN A 146 3.95 -12.13 6.54
C GLN A 146 2.76 -11.47 5.83
N GLU A 147 2.28 -12.09 4.76
CA GLU A 147 1.07 -11.66 4.07
C GLU A 147 0.05 -12.79 4.00
N ARG A 148 -1.23 -12.42 3.97
CA ARG A 148 -2.34 -13.34 3.69
C ARG A 148 -2.53 -13.44 2.19
N TYR A 149 -2.73 -14.66 1.70
CA TYR A 149 -3.06 -14.91 0.29
C TYR A 149 -4.17 -15.95 0.17
N LEU A 150 -4.95 -15.86 -0.91
CA LEU A 150 -6.01 -16.81 -1.20
C LEU A 150 -5.37 -18.12 -1.67
N VAL A 151 -5.57 -19.20 -0.93
CA VAL A 151 -5.05 -20.53 -1.30
C VAL A 151 -5.99 -21.18 -2.31
N ARG A 152 -7.29 -21.19 -2.01
CA ARG A 152 -8.35 -21.75 -2.84
C ARG A 152 -9.70 -21.19 -2.43
N ALA A 153 -10.73 -21.42 -3.24
CA ALA A 153 -12.11 -21.10 -2.90
C ALA A 153 -12.97 -22.35 -3.08
N ASP A 154 -13.64 -22.76 -2.02
CA ASP A 154 -14.51 -23.94 -2.03
C ASP A 154 -15.94 -23.53 -2.40
N THR A 155 -16.52 -24.18 -3.40
CA THR A 155 -17.89 -23.95 -3.84
C THR A 155 -18.80 -25.07 -3.32
N ALA A 156 -19.92 -24.71 -2.71
CA ALA A 156 -20.91 -25.69 -2.24
C ALA A 156 -22.33 -25.33 -2.71
N ILE A 157 -23.14 -26.37 -2.90
CA ILE A 157 -24.56 -26.27 -3.22
C ILE A 157 -25.33 -26.54 -1.94
N VAL A 158 -26.14 -25.58 -1.51
CA VAL A 158 -26.88 -25.66 -0.25
C VAL A 158 -28.37 -25.59 -0.55
N LYS A 159 -29.10 -26.64 -0.21
CA LYS A 159 -30.57 -26.63 -0.20
C LYS A 159 -31.03 -25.74 0.94
N VAL A 160 -31.64 -24.60 0.62
CA VAL A 160 -32.00 -23.55 1.59
C VAL A 160 -33.40 -23.76 2.14
N THR A 161 -34.35 -24.08 1.29
CA THR A 161 -35.70 -24.47 1.71
C THR A 161 -36.30 -25.46 0.72
N ASP A 162 -37.20 -26.29 1.23
CA ASP A 162 -38.04 -27.22 0.50
C ASP A 162 -39.26 -27.51 1.36
N GLN A 163 -40.34 -26.79 1.07
CA GLN A 163 -41.54 -26.84 1.88
C GLN A 163 -42.78 -26.54 1.05
N VAL A 164 -43.91 -27.02 1.54
CA VAL A 164 -45.22 -26.76 0.98
C VAL A 164 -45.97 -25.81 1.92
N ALA A 165 -46.35 -24.64 1.41
CA ALA A 165 -47.05 -23.62 2.17
C ALA A 165 -48.54 -23.62 1.81
N PRO A 166 -49.46 -23.93 2.75
CA PRO A 166 -50.88 -23.76 2.52
C PRO A 166 -51.25 -22.26 2.54
N VAL A 167 -52.11 -21.83 1.61
CA VAL A 167 -52.62 -20.46 1.54
C VAL A 167 -54.14 -20.49 1.38
N SER A 168 -54.86 -20.04 2.40
CA SER A 168 -56.33 -20.14 2.47
C SER A 168 -57.01 -19.29 1.40
N SER A 169 -58.26 -19.60 1.08
CA SER A 169 -59.06 -18.79 0.15
C SER A 169 -59.55 -17.50 0.79
N THR A 170 -60.09 -16.58 -0.02
CA THR A 170 -60.58 -15.28 0.46
C THR A 170 -61.81 -15.39 1.35
N THR A 171 -62.64 -16.44 1.19
CA THR A 171 -63.83 -16.67 2.01
C THR A 171 -63.67 -17.83 3.00
N ALA A 172 -62.43 -18.17 3.38
CA ALA A 172 -62.17 -19.29 4.28
C ALA A 172 -62.88 -19.12 5.64
N VAL A 173 -63.80 -20.03 5.95
CA VAL A 173 -64.66 -19.98 7.16
C VAL A 173 -63.88 -20.31 8.44
N ASN A 174 -62.68 -20.87 8.31
CA ASN A 174 -61.78 -21.22 9.42
C ASN A 174 -61.02 -20.00 10.00
N GLY A 175 -61.25 -18.79 9.48
CA GLY A 175 -60.57 -17.56 9.93
C GLY A 175 -59.09 -17.46 9.53
N ASN A 176 -58.58 -18.41 8.73
CA ASN A 176 -57.20 -18.37 8.27
C ASN A 176 -57.04 -17.29 7.19
N PRO A 177 -55.96 -16.49 7.23
CA PRO A 177 -55.71 -15.48 6.22
C PRO A 177 -55.41 -16.12 4.87
N ASN A 178 -55.84 -15.45 3.79
CA ASN A 178 -55.43 -15.78 2.42
C ASN A 178 -54.00 -15.30 2.09
N LYS A 179 -53.21 -14.98 3.12
CA LYS A 179 -51.83 -14.53 3.05
C LYS A 179 -50.97 -15.37 3.96
N THR A 180 -49.91 -15.95 3.39
CA THR A 180 -48.91 -16.75 4.11
C THR A 180 -47.52 -16.14 3.86
N VAL A 181 -46.61 -16.26 4.82
CA VAL A 181 -45.22 -15.84 4.66
C VAL A 181 -44.31 -17.03 4.90
N VAL A 182 -43.45 -17.29 3.93
CA VAL A 182 -42.37 -18.27 3.98
C VAL A 182 -41.06 -17.56 4.30
N GLU A 183 -40.33 -18.07 5.28
CA GLU A 183 -39.03 -17.54 5.66
C GLU A 183 -37.93 -18.57 5.47
N PHE A 184 -36.77 -18.12 4.98
CA PHE A 184 -35.55 -18.91 4.98
C PHE A 184 -34.31 -18.00 5.08
N THR A 185 -33.18 -18.56 5.47
CA THR A 185 -31.94 -17.78 5.64
C THR A 185 -30.88 -18.23 4.63
N LEU A 186 -30.34 -17.27 3.89
CA LEU A 186 -29.25 -17.53 2.96
C LEU A 186 -27.95 -17.78 3.75
N PRO A 187 -27.24 -18.89 3.47
CA PRO A 187 -25.96 -19.18 4.12
C PRO A 187 -24.90 -18.09 3.85
N ALA A 188 -23.93 -17.98 4.76
CA ALA A 188 -22.77 -17.12 4.55
C ALA A 188 -22.00 -17.53 3.27
N GLY A 189 -21.47 -16.53 2.57
CA GLY A 189 -20.74 -16.76 1.32
C GLY A 189 -21.63 -17.10 0.12
N THR A 190 -22.96 -16.98 0.22
CA THR A 190 -23.84 -17.12 -0.96
C THR A 190 -23.42 -16.12 -2.04
N VAL A 191 -23.21 -16.59 -3.27
CA VAL A 191 -22.87 -15.76 -4.44
C VAL A 191 -24.07 -15.62 -5.39
N SER A 192 -24.93 -16.63 -5.40
CA SER A 192 -26.19 -16.66 -6.12
C SER A 192 -27.08 -17.74 -5.50
N TRP A 193 -28.38 -17.64 -5.75
CA TRP A 193 -29.33 -18.67 -5.39
C TRP A 193 -30.43 -18.75 -6.45
N SER A 194 -31.19 -19.83 -6.43
CA SER A 194 -32.39 -19.99 -7.25
C SER A 194 -33.57 -20.28 -6.36
N TYR A 195 -34.76 -19.95 -6.83
CA TYR A 195 -36.00 -20.38 -6.22
C TYR A 195 -36.91 -21.04 -7.26
N TYR A 196 -37.82 -21.86 -6.75
CA TYR A 196 -38.98 -22.39 -7.46
C TYR A 196 -40.22 -22.15 -6.60
N ILE A 197 -41.26 -21.62 -7.23
CA ILE A 197 -42.61 -21.50 -6.67
C ILE A 197 -43.53 -22.29 -7.61
N GLY A 198 -44.35 -23.19 -7.09
CA GLY A 198 -45.33 -23.94 -7.89
C GLY A 198 -46.59 -24.26 -7.10
N VAL A 199 -47.76 -24.15 -7.74
CA VAL A 199 -49.05 -24.37 -7.09
C VAL A 199 -49.56 -25.79 -7.33
N GLY A 200 -49.91 -26.48 -6.25
CA GLY A 200 -50.57 -27.78 -6.25
C GLY A 200 -49.83 -28.87 -7.04
N ALA A 201 -50.61 -29.85 -7.53
CA ALA A 201 -50.07 -30.99 -8.27
C ALA A 201 -49.49 -30.59 -9.64
N THR A 202 -49.98 -29.51 -10.26
CA THR A 202 -49.46 -29.01 -11.54
C THR A 202 -48.07 -28.39 -11.38
N GLY A 203 -47.88 -27.59 -10.32
CA GLY A 203 -46.59 -27.06 -9.90
C GLY A 203 -45.60 -28.18 -9.53
N GLU A 204 -46.04 -29.21 -8.81
CA GLU A 204 -45.18 -30.35 -8.47
C GLU A 204 -44.72 -31.11 -9.72
N LYS A 205 -45.64 -31.43 -10.64
CA LYS A 205 -45.31 -32.09 -11.91
C LYS A 205 -44.30 -31.31 -12.74
N ALA A 206 -44.41 -29.97 -12.76
CA ALA A 206 -43.46 -29.13 -13.47
C ALA A 206 -42.06 -29.11 -12.81
N TYR A 207 -42.00 -29.26 -11.48
CA TYR A 207 -40.74 -29.42 -10.75
C TYR A 207 -40.08 -30.76 -11.04
N ASP A 208 -40.84 -31.86 -10.95
CA ASP A 208 -40.35 -33.21 -11.27
C ASP A 208 -39.90 -33.32 -12.73
N GLY A 209 -40.69 -32.79 -13.68
CA GLY A 209 -40.32 -32.79 -15.10
C GLY A 209 -39.03 -32.02 -15.40
N ALA A 210 -38.68 -31.02 -14.58
CA ALA A 210 -37.39 -30.32 -14.70
C ALA A 210 -36.22 -31.20 -14.29
N ARG A 211 -36.39 -32.10 -13.31
CA ARG A 211 -35.38 -33.10 -12.92
C ARG A 211 -35.12 -34.06 -14.08
N ASP A 212 -36.16 -34.54 -14.74
CA ASP A 212 -36.02 -35.46 -15.87
C ASP A 212 -35.35 -34.77 -17.07
N LYS A 213 -35.76 -33.53 -17.39
CA LYS A 213 -35.09 -32.71 -18.42
C LYS A 213 -33.63 -32.49 -18.10
N PHE A 214 -33.31 -32.16 -16.85
CA PHE A 214 -31.93 -31.96 -16.41
C PHE A 214 -31.09 -33.23 -16.60
N VAL A 215 -31.56 -34.40 -16.16
CA VAL A 215 -30.83 -35.67 -16.31
C VAL A 215 -30.59 -36.03 -17.78
N ASN A 216 -31.58 -35.79 -18.64
CA ASN A 216 -31.48 -36.11 -20.08
C ASN A 216 -30.59 -35.16 -20.88
N THR A 217 -30.37 -33.93 -20.40
CA THR A 217 -29.62 -32.88 -21.12
C THR A 217 -28.22 -32.64 -20.54
N ALA A 218 -28.03 -32.89 -19.25
CA ALA A 218 -26.75 -32.67 -18.59
C ALA A 218 -25.73 -33.75 -18.98
N ALA A 219 -24.44 -33.37 -19.01
CA ALA A 219 -23.37 -34.33 -19.16
C ALA A 219 -23.41 -35.37 -18.02
N ALA A 220 -23.23 -36.64 -18.35
CA ALA A 220 -23.37 -37.76 -17.41
C ALA A 220 -22.46 -37.66 -16.17
N SER A 221 -21.34 -36.94 -16.26
CA SER A 221 -20.43 -36.65 -15.14
C SER A 221 -20.99 -35.62 -14.17
N VAL A 222 -21.69 -34.60 -14.67
CA VAL A 222 -22.24 -33.49 -13.89
C VAL A 222 -23.56 -33.89 -13.23
N ALA A 223 -24.38 -34.70 -13.91
CA ALA A 223 -25.64 -35.22 -13.37
C ALA A 223 -25.46 -36.13 -12.13
N LYS A 224 -24.26 -36.68 -11.91
CA LYS A 224 -23.91 -37.55 -10.77
C LYS A 224 -23.37 -36.77 -9.56
N LEU A 225 -23.15 -35.46 -9.69
CA LEU A 225 -22.63 -34.66 -8.58
C LEU A 225 -23.70 -34.55 -7.47
N PRO A 226 -23.39 -34.93 -6.22
CA PRO A 226 -24.35 -34.84 -5.12
C PRO A 226 -24.89 -33.42 -4.96
N GLY A 227 -26.22 -33.28 -4.91
CA GLY A 227 -26.88 -31.98 -4.77
C GLY A 227 -26.92 -31.14 -6.04
N TYR A 228 -26.28 -31.56 -7.14
CA TYR A 228 -26.33 -30.86 -8.41
C TYR A 228 -27.55 -31.31 -9.23
N GLY A 229 -28.55 -30.43 -9.31
CA GLY A 229 -29.79 -30.65 -10.05
C GLY A 229 -30.29 -29.38 -10.75
N PRO A 230 -31.53 -29.35 -11.26
CA PRO A 230 -32.06 -28.21 -12.02
C PRO A 230 -32.00 -26.89 -11.24
N MET A 231 -32.25 -26.93 -9.93
CA MET A 231 -32.12 -25.76 -9.05
C MET A 231 -30.68 -25.26 -8.94
N ALA A 232 -29.70 -26.16 -8.80
CA ALA A 232 -28.29 -25.79 -8.72
C ALA A 232 -27.77 -25.26 -10.07
N ALA A 233 -28.17 -25.86 -11.18
CA ALA A 233 -27.84 -25.39 -12.53
C ALA A 233 -28.41 -23.99 -12.80
N LEU A 234 -29.65 -23.74 -12.37
CA LEU A 234 -30.27 -22.42 -12.42
C LEU A 234 -29.52 -21.41 -11.53
N ALA A 235 -29.15 -21.80 -10.30
CA ALA A 235 -28.44 -20.93 -9.37
C ALA A 235 -27.02 -20.59 -9.83
N LEU A 236 -26.28 -21.54 -10.43
CA LEU A 236 -24.91 -21.35 -10.91
C LEU A 236 -24.85 -20.61 -12.24
N TYR A 237 -25.61 -21.10 -13.22
CA TYR A 237 -25.43 -20.73 -14.62
C TYR A 237 -26.64 -20.01 -15.23
N GLY A 238 -27.74 -19.87 -14.48
CA GLY A 238 -28.99 -19.31 -15.01
C GLY A 238 -29.71 -20.25 -15.98
N ILE A 239 -29.31 -21.52 -16.07
CA ILE A 239 -29.93 -22.48 -16.99
C ILE A 239 -31.26 -22.96 -16.40
N ASN A 240 -32.36 -22.60 -17.05
CA ASN A 240 -33.71 -22.90 -16.59
C ASN A 240 -34.28 -24.15 -17.28
N TYR A 241 -34.49 -25.21 -16.52
CA TYR A 241 -35.12 -26.46 -16.98
C TYR A 241 -36.62 -26.54 -16.67
N PHE A 242 -37.16 -25.58 -15.90
CA PHE A 242 -38.54 -25.58 -15.44
C PHE A 242 -39.46 -25.09 -16.56
N SER A 243 -40.47 -25.90 -16.87
CA SER A 243 -41.49 -25.53 -17.86
C SER A 243 -42.63 -24.80 -17.18
N LYS A 244 -43.25 -23.85 -17.89
CA LYS A 244 -44.47 -23.21 -17.38
C LYS A 244 -45.59 -24.25 -17.25
N ALA A 245 -46.11 -24.38 -16.04
CA ALA A 245 -47.28 -25.20 -15.76
C ALA A 245 -48.52 -24.60 -16.41
N GLN A 246 -49.49 -25.45 -16.72
CA GLN A 246 -50.82 -25.08 -17.22
C GLN A 246 -51.86 -25.50 -16.17
N GLY A 247 -52.88 -24.68 -15.96
CA GLY A 247 -53.87 -24.89 -14.90
C GLY A 247 -54.62 -23.60 -14.59
N GLU A 248 -55.56 -23.68 -13.65
CA GLU A 248 -56.42 -22.56 -13.26
C GLU A 248 -55.94 -21.88 -11.98
N ASP A 249 -55.36 -22.63 -11.02
CA ASP A 249 -54.88 -22.07 -9.75
C ASP A 249 -53.54 -21.34 -9.89
N ASN A 250 -53.52 -20.08 -9.49
CA ASN A 250 -52.34 -19.22 -9.40
C ASN A 250 -52.04 -18.83 -7.94
N VAL A 251 -50.80 -18.38 -7.70
CA VAL A 251 -50.42 -17.68 -6.48
C VAL A 251 -49.76 -16.36 -6.82
N LYS A 252 -50.16 -15.32 -6.10
CA LYS A 252 -49.46 -14.04 -6.11
C LYS A 252 -48.35 -14.07 -5.08
N TYR A 253 -47.13 -13.73 -5.48
CA TYR A 253 -45.98 -13.77 -4.58
C TYR A 253 -45.16 -12.48 -4.61
N TRP A 254 -44.49 -12.20 -3.49
CA TRP A 254 -43.54 -11.11 -3.34
C TRP A 254 -42.36 -11.56 -2.49
N PHE A 255 -41.15 -11.29 -2.96
CA PHE A 255 -39.97 -11.28 -2.12
C PHE A 255 -39.85 -9.92 -1.42
N ILE A 256 -40.05 -9.93 -0.11
CA ILE A 256 -40.22 -8.76 0.76
C ILE A 256 -38.86 -8.40 1.41
N THR A 257 -38.60 -7.10 1.56
CA THR A 257 -37.27 -6.58 1.97
C THR A 257 -36.89 -6.89 3.41
N ASP A 258 -37.84 -6.85 4.34
CA ASP A 258 -37.60 -6.94 5.79
C ASP A 258 -38.90 -7.27 6.54
N TRP A 259 -38.79 -7.44 7.86
CA TRP A 259 -39.91 -7.83 8.72
C TRP A 259 -40.99 -6.75 8.84
N ASP A 260 -40.63 -5.46 8.84
CA ASP A 260 -41.63 -4.39 8.94
C ASP A 260 -42.51 -4.38 7.69
N ASN A 261 -41.92 -4.61 6.51
CA ASN A 261 -42.66 -4.77 5.27
C ASN A 261 -43.49 -6.07 5.23
N VAL A 262 -43.09 -7.12 5.93
CA VAL A 262 -43.93 -8.32 6.13
C VAL A 262 -45.20 -7.97 6.92
N LEU A 263 -45.10 -7.14 7.95
CA LEU A 263 -46.27 -6.70 8.72
C LEU A 263 -47.22 -5.85 7.86
N LEU A 264 -46.68 -4.97 7.01
CA LEU A 264 -47.45 -4.18 6.05
C LEU A 264 -48.16 -5.07 5.01
N PHE A 265 -47.46 -6.08 4.46
CA PHE A 265 -48.05 -7.08 3.56
C PHE A 265 -49.23 -7.81 4.20
N LYS A 266 -49.05 -8.33 5.41
CA LYS A 266 -50.12 -9.01 6.17
C LYS A 266 -51.32 -8.09 6.38
N ALA A 267 -51.07 -6.83 6.75
CA ALA A 267 -52.11 -5.81 6.94
C ALA A 267 -52.75 -5.31 5.63
N GLY A 268 -52.26 -5.69 4.45
CA GLY A 268 -52.78 -5.21 3.16
C GLY A 268 -52.45 -3.75 2.87
N LYS A 269 -51.40 -3.22 3.48
CA LYS A 269 -50.87 -1.88 3.24
C LYS A 269 -49.82 -1.93 2.13
N GLN A 270 -49.39 -0.77 1.65
CA GLN A 270 -48.24 -0.68 0.77
C GLN A 270 -46.97 -1.14 1.51
N PHE A 271 -46.15 -1.97 0.85
CA PHE A 271 -44.90 -2.51 1.35
C PHE A 271 -43.86 -2.51 0.23
N TYR A 272 -42.59 -2.73 0.58
CA TYR A 272 -41.48 -2.84 -0.35
C TYR A 272 -41.15 -4.30 -0.67
N GLN A 273 -40.86 -4.53 -1.95
CA GLN A 273 -40.48 -5.81 -2.53
C GLN A 273 -39.35 -5.61 -3.54
N TYR A 274 -38.60 -6.68 -3.83
CA TYR A 274 -37.58 -6.66 -4.88
C TYR A 274 -37.85 -7.65 -6.01
N LYS A 275 -38.88 -8.49 -5.88
CA LYS A 275 -39.39 -9.36 -6.95
C LYS A 275 -40.82 -9.81 -6.62
N SER A 276 -41.64 -9.98 -7.65
CA SER A 276 -43.02 -10.42 -7.51
C SER A 276 -43.53 -11.08 -8.77
N GLY A 277 -44.63 -11.82 -8.66
CA GLY A 277 -45.32 -12.41 -9.80
C GLY A 277 -46.70 -12.94 -9.42
N ASP A 278 -47.44 -13.31 -10.45
CA ASP A 278 -48.74 -13.98 -10.36
C ASP A 278 -48.68 -15.20 -11.28
N VAL A 279 -48.53 -16.38 -10.68
CA VAL A 279 -48.03 -17.56 -11.40
C VAL A 279 -48.64 -18.86 -10.89
N ILE A 280 -48.79 -19.82 -11.81
CA ILE A 280 -48.98 -21.23 -11.46
C ILE A 280 -47.63 -21.82 -11.03
N ASN A 281 -46.55 -21.47 -11.75
CA ASN A 281 -45.20 -21.73 -11.31
C ASN A 281 -44.19 -20.71 -11.86
N GLU A 282 -43.08 -20.52 -11.14
CA GLU A 282 -41.94 -19.73 -11.59
C GLU A 282 -40.65 -20.24 -10.97
N ALA A 283 -39.60 -20.27 -11.79
CA ALA A 283 -38.24 -20.52 -11.33
C ALA A 283 -37.32 -19.39 -11.83
N SER A 284 -36.48 -18.85 -10.96
CA SER A 284 -35.50 -17.82 -11.37
C SER A 284 -34.22 -17.90 -10.54
N GLN A 285 -33.12 -17.44 -11.15
CA GLN A 285 -31.89 -17.11 -10.45
C GLN A 285 -32.03 -15.76 -9.77
N MET A 286 -31.38 -15.62 -8.62
CA MET A 286 -31.26 -14.41 -7.82
C MET A 286 -29.77 -14.17 -7.49
N LYS A 287 -29.26 -12.98 -7.83
CA LYS A 287 -27.89 -12.54 -7.48
C LYS A 287 -27.85 -11.67 -6.21
N ALA A 288 -29.01 -11.19 -5.79
CA ALA A 288 -29.21 -10.45 -4.55
C ALA A 288 -30.63 -10.75 -4.01
N PRO A 289 -30.85 -10.71 -2.69
CA PRO A 289 -29.84 -10.63 -1.63
C PRO A 289 -28.94 -11.88 -1.62
N ASN A 290 -27.75 -11.77 -1.03
CA ASN A 290 -26.76 -12.85 -0.97
C ASN A 290 -26.38 -13.24 0.47
N ARG A 291 -27.17 -12.79 1.45
CA ARG A 291 -27.05 -13.11 2.88
C ARG A 291 -28.32 -12.68 3.60
N GLY A 292 -28.54 -13.24 4.78
CA GLY A 292 -29.64 -12.85 5.68
C GLY A 292 -30.95 -13.57 5.40
N LYS A 293 -31.99 -13.16 6.13
CA LYS A 293 -33.34 -13.71 6.00
C LYS A 293 -33.98 -13.23 4.70
N VAL A 294 -34.66 -14.14 4.03
CA VAL A 294 -35.52 -13.89 2.88
C VAL A 294 -36.95 -14.15 3.30
N TYR A 295 -37.82 -13.20 2.97
CA TYR A 295 -39.26 -13.25 3.24
C TYR A 295 -40.01 -13.38 1.92
N LEU A 296 -40.76 -14.46 1.76
CA LEU A 296 -41.62 -14.71 0.60
C LEU A 296 -43.08 -14.61 1.06
N GLY A 297 -43.73 -13.50 0.71
CA GLY A 297 -45.17 -13.35 0.87
C GLY A 297 -45.92 -14.08 -0.24
N LEU A 298 -46.94 -14.84 0.14
CA LEU A 298 -47.83 -15.59 -0.75
C LEU A 298 -49.26 -15.13 -0.50
N LEU A 299 -50.01 -14.89 -1.57
CA LEU A 299 -51.43 -14.51 -1.53
C LEU A 299 -52.23 -15.39 -2.48
N ASN A 300 -53.31 -15.94 -1.96
CA ASN A 300 -54.31 -16.68 -2.72
C ASN A 300 -55.53 -15.77 -2.93
N ASP A 301 -55.88 -15.53 -4.19
CA ASP A 301 -57.06 -14.76 -4.58
C ASP A 301 -58.25 -15.62 -4.98
N ASN A 302 -58.14 -16.96 -4.89
CA ASN A 302 -59.27 -17.86 -5.06
C ASN A 302 -60.36 -17.57 -4.02
N VAL A 303 -61.62 -17.64 -4.47
CA VAL A 303 -62.79 -17.39 -3.63
C VAL A 303 -62.98 -18.53 -2.64
N MET A 304 -63.03 -19.77 -3.15
CA MET A 304 -63.42 -20.94 -2.37
C MET A 304 -62.22 -21.82 -1.98
N ASP A 305 -61.30 -22.06 -2.92
CA ASP A 305 -60.30 -23.12 -2.77
C ASP A 305 -59.00 -22.64 -2.11
N GLN A 306 -58.57 -23.39 -1.10
CA GLN A 306 -57.24 -23.28 -0.53
C GLN A 306 -56.22 -23.86 -1.50
N ILE A 307 -55.10 -23.17 -1.70
CA ILE A 307 -54.00 -23.66 -2.53
C ILE A 307 -52.84 -24.17 -1.68
N GLN A 308 -52.05 -25.09 -2.24
CA GLN A 308 -50.76 -25.51 -1.69
C GLN A 308 -49.64 -24.99 -2.59
N VAL A 309 -48.65 -24.32 -2.01
CA VAL A 309 -47.56 -23.69 -2.77
C VAL A 309 -46.24 -24.36 -2.40
N ASN A 310 -45.66 -25.08 -3.37
CA ASN A 310 -44.34 -25.66 -3.27
C ASN A 310 -43.28 -24.55 -3.40
N VAL A 311 -42.43 -24.42 -2.40
CA VAL A 311 -41.34 -23.45 -2.36
C VAL A 311 -40.03 -24.19 -2.18
N HIS A 312 -39.17 -24.11 -3.18
CA HIS A 312 -37.81 -24.61 -3.10
C HIS A 312 -36.82 -23.46 -3.30
N ALA A 313 -35.73 -23.45 -2.55
CA ALA A 313 -34.61 -22.55 -2.81
C ALA A 313 -33.27 -23.28 -2.65
N THR A 314 -32.32 -22.96 -3.51
CA THR A 314 -30.96 -23.53 -3.50
C THR A 314 -29.95 -22.41 -3.65
N ALA A 315 -28.98 -22.33 -2.74
CA ALA A 315 -27.91 -21.35 -2.76
C ALA A 315 -26.58 -21.98 -3.22
N ILE A 316 -25.77 -21.17 -3.89
CA ILE A 316 -24.39 -21.46 -4.21
C ILE A 316 -23.54 -20.63 -3.27
N THR A 317 -22.71 -21.28 -2.47
CA THR A 317 -21.81 -20.60 -1.55
C THR A 317 -20.36 -20.74 -2.02
N VAL A 318 -19.57 -19.69 -1.82
CA VAL A 318 -18.13 -19.67 -2.07
C VAL A 318 -17.43 -19.30 -0.77
N THR A 319 -16.63 -20.23 -0.25
CA THR A 319 -15.85 -20.02 0.97
C THR A 319 -14.37 -19.89 0.63
N PRO A 320 -13.77 -18.69 0.78
CA PRO A 320 -12.35 -18.51 0.52
C PRO A 320 -11.51 -19.12 1.65
N VAL A 321 -10.52 -19.93 1.28
CA VAL A 321 -9.52 -20.50 2.18
C VAL A 321 -8.25 -19.66 2.08
N TRP A 322 -7.91 -18.97 3.16
CA TRP A 322 -6.75 -18.09 3.24
C TRP A 322 -5.56 -18.79 3.88
N GLY A 323 -4.39 -18.62 3.29
CA GLY A 323 -3.10 -19.02 3.86
C GLY A 323 -2.26 -17.81 4.21
N THR A 324 -1.15 -18.05 4.89
CA THR A 324 -0.11 -17.05 5.13
C THR A 324 1.19 -17.50 4.47
N ARG A 325 1.93 -16.54 3.92
CA ARG A 325 3.27 -16.78 3.41
C ARG A 325 4.20 -15.65 3.83
N GLN A 326 5.48 -15.97 3.90
CA GLN A 326 6.52 -14.95 4.06
C GLN A 326 6.94 -14.45 2.69
N VAL A 327 6.93 -13.13 2.51
CA VAL A 327 7.44 -12.47 1.32
C VAL A 327 8.60 -11.58 1.71
N ARG A 328 9.63 -11.56 0.85
CA ARG A 328 10.73 -10.61 0.95
C ARG A 328 10.29 -9.30 0.31
N GLN A 329 10.25 -8.25 1.12
CA GLN A 329 9.99 -6.89 0.67
C GLN A 329 11.31 -6.14 0.51
N MET A 330 11.56 -5.68 -0.70
CA MET A 330 12.75 -4.90 -1.04
C MET A 330 12.54 -3.44 -0.65
N HIS A 331 13.52 -2.87 0.04
CA HIS A 331 13.58 -1.47 0.41
C HIS A 331 14.85 -0.87 -0.21
N VAL A 332 14.68 0.10 -1.09
CA VAL A 332 15.80 0.82 -1.72
C VAL A 332 15.90 2.20 -1.09
N GLN A 333 17.02 2.47 -0.44
CA GLN A 333 17.35 3.78 0.10
C GLN A 333 18.45 4.40 -0.76
N ALA A 334 18.23 5.62 -1.23
CA ALA A 334 19.23 6.39 -1.96
C ALA A 334 19.92 7.38 -1.01
N ARG A 335 21.25 7.45 -1.05
CA ARG A 335 22.03 8.47 -0.34
C ARG A 335 23.08 9.10 -1.24
N GLN A 336 23.35 10.38 -1.01
CA GLN A 336 24.41 11.11 -1.69
C GLN A 336 25.74 10.85 -0.99
N GLU A 337 26.76 10.44 -1.75
CA GLU A 337 28.13 10.29 -1.26
C GLU A 337 29.06 11.29 -1.97
N PRO A 338 29.85 12.07 -1.22
CA PRO A 338 30.87 12.92 -1.81
C PRO A 338 32.08 12.08 -2.22
N TYR A 339 32.66 12.37 -3.38
CA TYR A 339 33.85 11.70 -3.89
C TYR A 339 34.81 12.68 -4.59
N LEU A 340 36.07 12.29 -4.67
CA LEU A 340 37.09 13.00 -5.44
C LEU A 340 37.23 12.35 -6.81
N ASN A 341 37.39 13.15 -7.86
CA ASN A 341 37.73 12.60 -9.16
C ASN A 341 39.14 12.01 -9.07
N ALA A 342 39.34 10.80 -9.60
CA ALA A 342 40.67 10.21 -9.63
C ALA A 342 41.55 11.08 -10.53
N LEU A 343 42.76 11.43 -10.07
CA LEU A 343 43.81 11.98 -10.93
C LEU A 343 43.94 11.04 -12.13
N LYS A 344 43.52 11.50 -13.32
CA LYS A 344 43.78 10.79 -14.56
C LYS A 344 45.23 10.99 -14.99
#